data_AF-A0A7C3IAX5-F1
#
_entry.id   AF-A0A7C3IAX5-F1
#
_cell.length_a   1.000
_cell.length_b   1.000
_cell.length_c   1.000
_cell.angle_alpha   90.00
_cell.angle_beta   90.00
_cell.angle_gamma   90.00
#
_symmetry.space_group_name_H-M   'P 1'
#
loop_
_entity.id
_entity.type
_entity.pdbx_description
1 polymer ?
#
loop_
_entity_poly.entity_id
_entity_poly.type
_entity_poly.pdbx_seq_one_letter_code
_entity_poly.pdbx_strand_id
1 'polypeptide(L)' 'TNGQRFETYAIPGEPGSGEICVNGAAARICAVGDKVIIVAFAYTDEPVTRQVVVVDDKNKIAQNL' A
#
# COMPACT_ATOMS: atom_id res chain seq x y z
N THR A 1 -2.60 -11.01 9.81
CA THR A 1 -1.53 -10.00 9.90
C THR A 1 -0.30 -10.61 10.54
N ASN A 2 0.89 -10.48 9.94
CA ASN A 2 2.08 -11.27 10.33
C ASN A 2 3.37 -10.47 10.65
N GLY A 3 3.35 -9.14 10.52
CA GLY A 3 4.51 -8.27 10.83
C GLY A 3 5.66 -8.33 9.83
N GLN A 4 5.51 -9.02 8.70
CA GLN A 4 6.53 -9.10 7.65
C GLN A 4 6.78 -7.74 7.00
N ARG A 5 8.01 -7.51 6.54
CA ARG A 5 8.43 -6.29 5.85
C ARG A 5 9.17 -6.67 4.58
N PHE A 6 8.85 -6.01 3.48
CA PHE A 6 9.51 -6.21 2.19
C PHE A 6 9.42 -4.94 1.36
N GLU A 7 10.25 -4.88 0.32
CA GLU A 7 10.29 -3.78 -0.64
C GLU A 7 9.94 -4.32 -2.03
N THR A 8 9.12 -3.57 -2.76
CA THR A 8 8.72 -3.91 -4.13
C THR A 8 8.24 -2.64 -4.84
N TYR A 9 7.77 -2.78 -6.07
CA TYR A 9 7.24 -1.68 -6.88
C TYR A 9 5.73 -1.81 -7.08
N ALA A 10 5.06 -0.68 -7.30
CA ALA A 10 3.62 -0.65 -7.58
C ALA A 10 3.34 -0.93 -9.05
N ILE A 11 2.27 -1.68 -9.32
CA ILE A 11 1.70 -1.89 -10.66
C ILE A 11 0.29 -1.27 -10.64
N PRO A 12 -0.09 -0.44 -11.64
CA PRO A 12 -1.44 0.12 -11.69
C PRO A 12 -2.51 -0.97 -11.78
N GLY A 13 -3.49 -0.92 -10.87
CA GLY A 13 -4.69 -1.75 -10.90
C GLY A 13 -5.88 -1.05 -11.57
N GLU A 14 -7.01 -1.75 -11.65
CA GLU A 14 -8.25 -1.18 -12.21
C GLU A 14 -8.79 -0.05 -11.32
N PRO A 15 -9.05 1.17 -11.86
CA PRO A 15 -9.56 2.28 -11.09
C PRO A 15 -10.88 1.97 -10.37
N GLY A 16 -10.97 2.32 -9.09
CA GLY A 16 -12.18 2.13 -8.30
C GLY A 16 -12.43 0.69 -7.85
N SER A 17 -11.61 -0.30 -8.23
CA SER A 17 -11.74 -1.70 -7.78
C SER A 17 -11.52 -1.84 -6.27
N GLY A 18 -10.55 -1.12 -5.70
CA GLY A 18 -10.05 -1.35 -4.33
C GLY A 18 -9.12 -2.57 -4.24
N GLU A 19 -8.58 -3.04 -5.36
CA GLU A 19 -7.65 -4.16 -5.38
C GLU A 19 -6.31 -3.79 -4.72
N ILE A 20 -5.85 -4.67 -3.82
CA ILE A 20 -4.48 -4.70 -3.30
C ILE A 20 -3.95 -6.12 -3.49
N CYS A 21 -3.07 -6.29 -4.48
CA CYS A 21 -2.57 -7.60 -4.87
C CYS A 21 -1.05 -7.69 -4.66
N VAL A 22 -0.63 -8.59 -3.76
CA VAL A 22 0.79 -8.89 -3.54
C VAL A 22 1.19 -10.09 -4.40
N ASN A 23 2.00 -9.83 -5.42
CA ASN A 23 2.33 -10.82 -6.45
C ASN A 23 3.70 -11.49 -6.21
N GLY A 24 3.91 -12.62 -6.90
CA GLY A 24 5.22 -13.26 -7.03
C GLY A 24 5.83 -13.71 -5.69
N ALA A 25 7.12 -13.45 -5.49
CA ALA A 25 7.85 -13.87 -4.30
C ALA A 25 7.26 -13.26 -3.00
N ALA A 26 6.73 -12.04 -3.07
CA ALA A 26 6.12 -11.37 -1.91
C ALA A 26 4.82 -12.06 -1.45
N ALA A 27 4.13 -12.78 -2.34
CA ALA A 27 2.94 -13.58 -1.97
C ALA A 27 3.25 -14.72 -1.00
N ARG A 28 4.53 -15.12 -0.86
CA ARG A 28 4.95 -16.14 0.11
C ARG A 28 4.91 -15.66 1.56
N ILE A 29 4.87 -14.35 1.78
CA ILE A 29 4.97 -13.71 3.09
C ILE A 29 3.80 -12.75 3.37
N CYS A 30 2.75 -12.76 2.55
CA CYS A 30 1.53 -11.98 2.72
C CYS A 30 0.33 -12.81 2.26
N ALA A 31 -0.79 -12.74 2.99
CA ALA A 31 -2.01 -13.48 2.66
C ALA A 31 -3.20 -12.54 2.43
N VAL A 32 -4.20 -13.01 1.67
CA VAL A 32 -5.48 -12.30 1.53
C VAL A 32 -6.10 -12.05 2.90
N GLY A 33 -6.51 -10.81 3.15
CA GLY A 33 -7.06 -10.37 4.44
C GLY A 33 -6.01 -9.83 5.42
N ASP A 34 -4.71 -9.92 5.12
CA ASP A 34 -3.70 -9.21 5.90
C ASP A 34 -3.88 -7.69 5.76
N LYS A 35 -3.89 -6.98 6.89
CA LYS A 35 -3.79 -5.52 6.91
C LYS A 35 -2.34 -5.13 6.66
N VAL A 36 -2.12 -4.32 5.64
CA VAL A 36 -0.79 -3.85 5.21
C VAL A 36 -0.73 -2.32 5.23
N ILE A 37 0.50 -1.79 5.30
CA ILE A 37 0.79 -0.37 5.12
C ILE A 37 1.73 -0.26 3.93
N ILE A 38 1.37 0.53 2.92
CA ILE A 38 2.19 0.81 1.75
C ILE A 38 2.81 2.19 1.94
N VAL A 39 4.13 2.29 1.83
CA VAL A 39 4.88 3.54 2.00
C VAL A 39 5.79 3.74 0.80
N ALA A 40 5.88 4.99 0.34
CA ALA A 40 6.85 5.42 -0.65
C ALA A 40 7.70 6.55 -0.07
N PHE A 41 8.95 6.62 -0.50
CA PHE A 41 9.92 7.63 -0.06
C PHE A 41 10.41 8.42 -1.28
N ALA A 42 10.78 9.68 -1.05
CA ALA A 42 11.43 10.53 -2.04
C ALA A 42 12.75 11.04 -1.44
N TYR A 43 13.82 10.96 -2.22
CA TYR A 43 15.06 11.66 -1.93
C TYR A 43 15.00 13.02 -2.61
N THR A 44 15.10 14.08 -1.82
CA THR A 44 14.97 15.46 -2.30
C THR A 44 15.63 16.41 -1.32
N ASP A 45 16.17 17.51 -1.83
CA ASP A 45 16.71 18.61 -1.02
C ASP A 45 15.60 19.52 -0.48
N GLU A 46 14.41 19.47 -1.10
CA GLU A 46 13.23 20.25 -0.70
C GLU A 46 12.34 19.48 0.29
N PRO A 47 11.68 20.17 1.24
CA PRO A 47 10.74 19.56 2.16
C PRO A 47 9.57 18.87 1.44
N VAL A 48 9.30 17.61 1.80
CA VAL A 48 8.16 16.86 1.26
C VAL A 48 6.95 17.04 2.16
N THR A 49 5.82 17.42 1.56
CA THR A 49 4.52 17.31 2.24
C THR A 49 4.08 15.86 2.20
N ARG A 50 3.95 15.22 3.36
CA ARG A 50 3.44 13.85 3.44
C ARG A 50 2.02 13.78 2.87
N GLN A 51 1.73 12.70 2.14
CA GLN A 51 0.37 12.35 1.75
C GLN A 51 -0.02 11.08 2.50
N VAL A 52 -1.09 11.14 3.28
CA VAL A 52 -1.58 9.98 4.02
C VAL A 52 -3.02 9.71 3.61
N VAL A 53 -3.26 8.52 3.06
CA VAL A 53 -4.59 8.06 2.65
C VAL A 53 -5.01 6.94 3.59
N VAL A 54 -6.11 7.16 4.30
CA VAL A 54 -6.75 6.15 5.15
C VAL A 54 -7.90 5.54 4.36
N VAL A 55 -7.95 4.20 4.34
CA VAL A 55 -8.97 3.44 3.63
C VAL A 55 -9.86 2.63 4.57
N ASP A 56 -11.05 2.26 4.10
CA ASP A 56 -11.97 1.35 4.78
C ASP A 56 -11.65 -0.13 4.52
N ASP A 57 -12.45 -1.05 5.07
CA ASP A 57 -12.27 -2.50 4.89
C ASP A 57 -12.51 -2.98 3.42
N LYS A 58 -12.98 -2.10 2.53
CA LYS A 58 -13.13 -2.34 1.08
C LYS A 58 -12.07 -1.59 0.27
N ASN A 59 -11.02 -1.11 0.92
CA ASN A 59 -9.94 -0.30 0.35
C ASN A 59 -10.46 0.97 -0.38
N LYS A 60 -11.59 1.53 0.05
CA LYS A 60 -12.08 2.83 -0.45
C LYS A 60 -11.53 3.94 0.44
N ILE A 61 -11.24 5.10 -0.15
CA ILE A 61 -10.71 6.25 0.58
C ILE A 61 -11.75 6.71 1.60
N ALA A 62 -11.38 6.64 2.87
CA ALA A 62 -12.17 7.12 3.99
C ALA A 62 -11.74 8.53 4.42
N GLN A 63 -10.42 8.82 4.38
CA GLN A 63 -9.87 10.13 4.75
C GLN A 63 -8.54 10.41 4.04
N ASN A 64 -8.33 11.67 3.66
CA ASN A 64 -7.03 12.21 3.25
C ASN A 64 -6.49 13.10 4.38
N LEU A 65 -5.23 12.87 4.79
CA LEU A 65 -4.57 13.45 5.95
C LEU A 65 -3.23 14.13 5.60
#